data_AF-A0A5C8PU82-F1
#
_entry.id   AF-A0A5C8PU82-F1
#
_cell.length_a   1.000
_cell.length_b   1.000
_cell.length_c   1.000
_cell.angle_alpha   90.00
_cell.angle_beta   90.00
_cell.angle_gamma   90.00
#
_symmetry.space_group_name_H-M   'P 1'
#
loop_
_entity.id
_entity.type
_entity.pdbx_description
1 polymer ?
#
loop_
_entity_poly.entity_id
_entity_poly.type
_entity_poly.pdbx_seq_one_letter_code
_entity_poly.pdbx_strand_id
1 'polypeptide(L)'
;MAARGRGLRRGRRSCRRRHGRRPGGAHRRCGTRRRRSLLRQCRRPAARCRDRQPAAQGPDRDLRPDLRLQHRAGAALRHAPGRFVHQQAAAHGRPGGVRFRRPLRRSHDGHDRLDPRRPAEVQGAHRRRPGGAARAVLRPDARRDLRPGAGPAGVVTASAAAPGGHPVLDALNDVLPGIAARAEEIERARQLPAEIARMLIETGVFKLCVPAALGGHEAHPLVLMRAIEAASSADGSTGWNVMIGATSGTTAAYLAPDAAQLIHGDAKAVTGGIFAPRGKAVRDGDSWRVSGHWQWASGNSHCRWMKAGCVAWEEGRPRMVREGVPEVLTVYVPRERITFDDNWHTSGLCGTGSCDMRIDDVVVPASHAVSLTRDRPRIDGPLYRFPVFGLLALGCGAVALGIARGAIEDLRTLAGAKVPALSRRPLAERAGTQSDIARAEALVRAARAFVVEAITVAWEQAARGTGIGVEDRMALRLAATHATEAAAKAVDICYTLAGGTSVYRASSLQRRFRDVHVVTQHMMVAPPSYELAGRVLVRLPTDASML
;
A
#
# COMPACT_ATOMS: atom_id res chain seq x y z
N MET A 1 63.70 8.98 0.63
CA MET A 1 64.42 7.78 0.13
C MET A 1 63.35 6.80 -0.37
N ALA A 2 63.36 6.19 -1.57
CA ALA A 2 64.43 5.49 -2.31
C ALA A 2 64.80 4.14 -1.63
N ALA A 3 64.88 2.98 -2.30
CA ALA A 3 64.71 2.60 -3.72
C ALA A 3 64.22 1.12 -3.88
N ARG A 4 63.33 0.77 -4.81
CA ARG A 4 63.54 0.08 -6.14
C ARG A 4 64.43 -1.19 -6.19
N GLY A 5 63.88 -2.30 -6.72
CA GLY A 5 64.58 -3.48 -7.32
C GLY A 5 63.71 -4.76 -7.23
N ARG A 6 63.13 -5.33 -8.31
CA ARG A 6 63.68 -6.15 -9.44
C ARG A 6 64.40 -7.44 -8.99
N GLY A 7 64.11 -8.65 -9.48
CA GLY A 7 63.10 -9.13 -10.46
C GLY A 7 63.42 -10.57 -10.96
N LEU A 8 62.79 -11.03 -12.08
CA LEU A 8 63.01 -12.33 -12.79
C LEU A 8 62.40 -13.59 -12.10
N ARG A 9 62.03 -14.70 -12.79
CA ARG A 9 61.73 -14.93 -14.23
C ARG A 9 60.70 -16.06 -14.45
N ARG A 10 60.06 -16.03 -15.63
CA ARG A 10 58.99 -16.90 -16.13
C ARG A 10 59.37 -18.40 -16.30
N GLY A 11 58.37 -19.27 -16.18
CA GLY A 11 58.30 -20.57 -16.87
C GLY A 11 56.96 -20.74 -17.60
N ARG A 12 56.97 -21.16 -18.87
CA ARG A 12 55.79 -21.58 -19.64
C ARG A 12 56.04 -22.97 -20.23
N ARG A 13 55.02 -23.82 -20.30
CA ARG A 13 54.96 -24.93 -21.27
C ARG A 13 53.59 -24.93 -21.97
N SER A 14 53.58 -25.35 -23.22
CA SER A 14 52.40 -25.52 -24.06
C SER A 14 52.57 -26.76 -24.92
N CYS A 15 51.48 -27.40 -25.32
CA CYS A 15 51.48 -28.50 -26.28
C CYS A 15 50.53 -28.21 -27.45
N ARG A 16 50.80 -28.84 -28.59
CA ARG A 16 50.30 -28.42 -29.91
C ARG A 16 49.13 -29.26 -30.42
N ARG A 17 48.33 -28.66 -31.30
CA ARG A 17 47.40 -29.36 -32.22
C ARG A 17 48.17 -30.19 -33.26
N ARG A 18 47.52 -31.22 -33.82
CA ARG A 18 47.66 -31.64 -35.22
C ARG A 18 46.29 -31.98 -35.83
N HIS A 19 46.21 -32.07 -37.15
CA HIS A 19 44.96 -32.18 -37.94
C HIS A 19 44.67 -33.62 -38.44
N GLY A 20 43.39 -33.89 -38.74
CA GLY A 20 42.91 -35.07 -39.50
C GLY A 20 41.64 -34.71 -40.30
N ARG A 21 41.44 -35.29 -41.49
CA ARG A 21 40.48 -34.83 -42.52
C ARG A 21 39.07 -35.45 -42.43
N ARG A 22 38.09 -34.80 -43.08
CA ARG A 22 36.77 -35.33 -43.57
C ARG A 22 36.99 -36.03 -44.96
N PRO A 23 35.98 -36.52 -45.74
CA PRO A 23 34.50 -36.52 -45.60
C PRO A 23 33.74 -37.83 -46.01
N GLY A 24 32.39 -37.78 -45.98
CA GLY A 24 31.45 -38.75 -46.58
C GLY A 24 30.60 -39.55 -45.57
N GLY A 25 29.32 -39.90 -45.81
CA GLY A 25 28.40 -39.53 -46.89
C GLY A 25 27.03 -40.26 -46.82
N ALA A 26 25.99 -39.69 -47.44
CA ALA A 26 24.70 -40.28 -47.87
C ALA A 26 23.64 -40.86 -46.86
N HIS A 27 22.41 -40.33 -47.01
CA HIS A 27 21.05 -40.93 -46.90
C HIS A 27 20.70 -42.18 -46.05
N ARG A 28 19.67 -42.03 -45.19
CA ARG A 28 18.27 -42.58 -45.28
C ARG A 28 17.53 -42.24 -43.96
N ARG A 29 16.44 -41.46 -43.90
CA ARG A 29 15.01 -41.68 -44.29
C ARG A 29 14.31 -42.91 -43.67
N CYS A 30 13.27 -42.59 -42.89
CA CYS A 30 12.09 -43.40 -42.50
C CYS A 30 12.30 -44.57 -41.51
N GLY A 31 11.28 -44.85 -40.67
CA GLY A 31 11.32 -45.94 -39.68
C GLY A 31 10.41 -45.79 -38.45
N THR A 32 9.11 -45.54 -38.60
CA THR A 32 8.16 -45.58 -37.47
C THR A 32 7.80 -47.01 -37.06
N ARG A 33 7.82 -47.36 -35.76
CA ARG A 33 6.96 -48.42 -35.17
C ARG A 33 6.92 -48.38 -33.64
N ARG A 34 5.82 -48.88 -33.08
CA ARG A 34 5.51 -48.98 -31.62
C ARG A 34 5.86 -50.37 -31.06
N ARG A 35 6.27 -50.42 -29.79
CA ARG A 35 5.98 -51.47 -28.76
C ARG A 35 6.34 -50.84 -27.40
N ARG A 36 5.42 -50.57 -26.46
CA ARG A 36 4.66 -51.44 -25.52
C ARG A 36 5.53 -52.24 -24.53
N SER A 37 5.33 -51.93 -23.23
CA SER A 37 5.65 -52.73 -22.00
C SER A 37 7.11 -53.12 -21.77
N LEU A 38 7.66 -53.09 -20.54
CA LEU A 38 7.13 -53.71 -19.31
C LEU A 38 7.43 -52.94 -18.00
N LEU A 39 6.74 -53.33 -16.93
CA LEU A 39 6.95 -52.90 -15.53
C LEU A 39 7.90 -53.84 -14.80
N ARG A 40 8.82 -53.29 -13.99
CA ARG A 40 9.41 -53.86 -12.75
C ARG A 40 9.92 -52.66 -11.94
N GLN A 41 9.27 -52.30 -10.83
CA GLN A 41 9.45 -52.86 -9.48
C GLN A 41 10.87 -52.69 -8.92
N CYS A 42 11.01 -51.73 -8.00
CA CYS A 42 12.01 -51.76 -6.93
C CYS A 42 11.28 -51.64 -5.60
N ARG A 43 11.47 -52.59 -4.68
CA ARG A 43 10.99 -52.54 -3.29
C ARG A 43 12.19 -52.51 -2.35
N ARG A 44 12.04 -51.71 -1.28
CA ARG A 44 12.55 -51.83 0.11
C ARG A 44 13.56 -52.96 0.42
N PRO A 45 14.45 -52.72 1.40
CA PRO A 45 14.07 -53.20 2.74
C PRO A 45 14.05 -52.09 3.82
N ALA A 46 13.35 -52.38 4.91
CA ALA A 46 13.46 -51.69 6.20
C ALA A 46 13.59 -52.78 7.28
N ALA A 47 14.41 -52.55 8.30
CA ALA A 47 14.70 -53.52 9.36
C ALA A 47 13.85 -53.30 10.63
N ARG A 48 13.81 -54.30 11.51
CA ARG A 48 13.01 -54.34 12.75
C ARG A 48 13.87 -54.74 13.96
N CYS A 49 13.48 -54.25 15.15
CA CYS A 49 13.30 -55.02 16.40
C CYS A 49 12.08 -54.39 17.11
N ARG A 50 11.12 -55.10 17.72
CA ARG A 50 11.17 -56.11 18.80
C ARG A 50 11.64 -55.54 20.14
N ASP A 51 11.04 -55.83 21.30
CA ASP A 51 9.74 -56.45 21.65
C ASP A 51 9.49 -56.15 23.16
N ARG A 52 8.23 -55.98 23.63
CA ARG A 52 7.68 -56.49 24.92
C ARG A 52 6.32 -55.90 25.31
N GLN A 53 5.45 -56.79 25.77
CA GLN A 53 4.27 -56.58 26.63
C GLN A 53 4.14 -57.88 27.49
N PRO A 54 3.45 -57.89 28.66
CA PRO A 54 1.99 -58.07 28.66
C PRO A 54 1.20 -57.45 29.85
N ALA A 55 -0.15 -57.48 29.73
CA ALA A 55 -1.22 -57.74 30.74
C ALA A 55 -1.12 -57.28 32.22
N ALA A 56 -2.19 -56.92 32.95
CA ALA A 56 -3.63 -56.64 32.72
C ALA A 56 -4.21 -56.06 34.08
N GLN A 57 -5.50 -55.91 34.46
CA GLN A 57 -6.85 -56.34 34.01
C GLN A 57 -7.90 -55.20 34.23
N GLY A 58 -9.19 -55.53 34.43
CA GLY A 58 -10.31 -54.65 34.87
C GLY A 58 -11.10 -55.33 36.01
N PRO A 59 -12.45 -55.17 36.16
CA PRO A 59 -13.45 -54.42 35.37
C PRO A 59 -13.73 -53.03 36.00
N ASP A 60 -14.91 -52.40 36.21
CA ASP A 60 -16.37 -52.63 36.06
C ASP A 60 -17.09 -51.23 36.18
N ARG A 61 -18.38 -50.90 35.95
CA ARG A 61 -19.62 -51.59 35.49
C ARG A 61 -20.60 -50.56 34.81
N ASP A 62 -21.80 -51.01 34.45
CA ASP A 62 -23.05 -50.34 34.00
C ASP A 62 -23.46 -49.02 34.70
N LEU A 63 -24.27 -48.10 34.13
CA LEU A 63 -25.66 -48.33 33.63
C LEU A 63 -26.16 -47.43 32.47
N ARG A 64 -27.21 -47.95 31.81
CA ARG A 64 -28.16 -47.37 30.81
C ARG A 64 -29.60 -47.72 31.28
N PRO A 65 -30.75 -47.30 30.67
CA PRO A 65 -30.97 -47.05 29.23
C PRO A 65 -32.02 -45.97 28.82
N ASP A 66 -32.25 -45.89 27.49
CA ASP A 66 -33.46 -45.61 26.70
C ASP A 66 -34.55 -44.59 27.13
N LEU A 67 -34.94 -43.77 26.13
CA LEU A 67 -36.35 -43.72 25.68
C LEU A 67 -36.43 -43.42 24.16
N ARG A 68 -37.60 -43.65 23.54
CA ARG A 68 -37.75 -43.85 22.08
C ARG A 68 -38.74 -42.87 21.40
N LEU A 69 -38.55 -42.71 20.09
CA LEU A 69 -39.57 -42.52 19.02
C LEU A 69 -40.62 -41.39 19.16
N GLN A 70 -40.75 -40.60 18.09
CA GLN A 70 -41.88 -40.77 17.14
C GLN A 70 -41.66 -40.05 15.79
N HIS A 71 -42.25 -40.60 14.73
CA HIS A 71 -42.37 -39.96 13.41
C HIS A 71 -43.65 -39.12 13.33
N ARG A 72 -43.61 -38.03 12.56
CA ARG A 72 -44.71 -37.68 11.63
C ARG A 72 -44.15 -36.89 10.44
N ALA A 73 -44.84 -37.00 9.30
CA ALA A 73 -44.50 -36.32 8.05
C ALA A 73 -45.71 -35.50 7.57
N GLY A 74 -45.48 -34.47 6.76
CA GLY A 74 -46.59 -33.77 6.10
C GLY A 74 -46.22 -32.43 5.47
N ALA A 75 -46.81 -32.19 4.29
CA ALA A 75 -46.87 -30.92 3.54
C ALA A 75 -45.57 -30.35 2.94
N ALA A 76 -45.57 -30.23 1.61
CA ALA A 76 -44.64 -29.39 0.86
C ALA A 76 -45.35 -28.09 0.43
N LEU A 77 -44.60 -26.99 0.34
CA LEU A 77 -44.96 -25.83 -0.46
C LEU A 77 -43.70 -25.26 -1.12
N ARG A 78 -43.81 -24.88 -2.41
CA ARG A 78 -42.75 -24.21 -3.17
C ARG A 78 -43.04 -22.71 -3.17
N HIS A 79 -42.04 -21.86 -2.95
CA HIS A 79 -41.95 -20.54 -3.59
C HIS A 79 -40.50 -20.03 -3.59
N ALA A 80 -40.22 -19.05 -4.46
CA ALA A 80 -38.88 -18.55 -4.75
C ALA A 80 -38.52 -17.30 -3.92
N PRO A 81 -37.22 -17.01 -3.67
CA PRO A 81 -36.80 -15.79 -3.00
C PRO A 81 -37.00 -14.56 -3.91
N GLY A 82 -38.01 -13.74 -3.58
CA GLY A 82 -38.20 -12.42 -4.18
C GLY A 82 -37.16 -11.41 -3.68
N ARG A 83 -36.91 -10.36 -4.47
CA ARG A 83 -36.02 -9.25 -4.08
C ARG A 83 -36.69 -8.39 -3.00
N PHE A 84 -36.01 -8.17 -1.88
CA PHE A 84 -36.37 -7.09 -0.95
C PHE A 84 -35.78 -5.76 -1.40
N VAL A 85 -36.61 -4.71 -1.36
CA VAL A 85 -36.23 -3.31 -1.61
C VAL A 85 -36.69 -2.52 -0.38
N HIS A 86 -35.82 -1.65 0.15
CA HIS A 86 -36.20 -0.78 1.27
C HIS A 86 -37.27 0.23 0.84
N GLN A 87 -38.37 0.29 1.60
CA GLN A 87 -39.22 1.47 1.68
C GLN A 87 -38.85 2.27 2.93
N GLN A 88 -38.62 3.57 2.78
CA GLN A 88 -38.70 4.55 3.86
C GLN A 88 -40.06 5.25 3.77
N ALA A 89 -40.74 5.40 4.91
CA ALA A 89 -41.96 6.20 5.00
C ALA A 89 -41.62 7.64 5.41
N ALA A 90 -42.36 8.61 4.89
CA ALA A 90 -42.25 10.02 5.25
C ALA A 90 -43.63 10.70 5.21
N ALA A 91 -43.89 11.56 6.19
CA ALA A 91 -45.12 12.33 6.37
C ALA A 91 -44.80 13.54 7.29
N HIS A 92 -45.36 14.74 7.17
CA HIS A 92 -46.18 15.40 6.13
C HIS A 92 -45.46 16.72 5.74
N GLY A 93 -45.87 17.62 4.83
CA GLY A 93 -47.07 17.79 4.00
C GLY A 93 -46.86 18.97 3.00
N ARG A 94 -47.90 19.39 2.26
CA ARG A 94 -47.86 20.46 1.22
C ARG A 94 -49.26 21.09 1.04
N PRO A 95 -49.39 22.37 0.63
CA PRO A 95 -49.29 22.81 -0.80
C PRO A 95 -48.35 24.03 -1.00
N GLY A 96 -48.09 24.57 -2.22
CA GLY A 96 -48.79 24.37 -3.50
C GLY A 96 -47.92 24.43 -4.78
N GLY A 97 -48.46 25.00 -5.87
CA GLY A 97 -47.93 24.95 -7.26
C GLY A 97 -46.64 25.76 -7.52
N VAL A 98 -46.03 25.76 -8.71
CA VAL A 98 -46.58 25.62 -10.09
C VAL A 98 -45.74 24.64 -10.97
N ARG A 99 -46.28 24.21 -12.12
CA ARG A 99 -45.64 23.28 -13.09
C ARG A 99 -44.77 23.99 -14.14
N PHE A 100 -43.73 23.30 -14.66
CA PHE A 100 -43.40 23.27 -16.10
C PHE A 100 -42.72 21.93 -16.48
N ARG A 101 -42.64 21.60 -17.78
CA ARG A 101 -42.22 20.28 -18.32
C ARG A 101 -40.81 20.29 -18.97
N ARG A 102 -40.12 19.13 -18.92
CA ARG A 102 -38.93 18.80 -19.73
C ARG A 102 -39.29 18.38 -21.17
N PRO A 103 -38.37 18.53 -22.13
CA PRO A 103 -38.22 17.66 -23.30
C PRO A 103 -37.06 16.63 -23.14
N LEU A 104 -36.97 15.68 -24.06
CA LEU A 104 -35.95 14.60 -24.11
C LEU A 104 -35.05 14.73 -25.35
N ARG A 105 -33.90 14.04 -25.33
CA ARG A 105 -32.98 13.90 -26.48
C ARG A 105 -33.58 13.03 -27.60
N ARG A 106 -33.15 13.27 -28.84
CA ARG A 106 -32.87 12.22 -29.85
C ARG A 106 -31.72 12.64 -30.77
N SER A 107 -31.10 11.66 -31.42
CA SER A 107 -29.95 11.74 -32.33
C SER A 107 -30.36 11.42 -33.77
N HIS A 108 -29.57 11.82 -34.77
CA HIS A 108 -29.67 11.36 -36.17
C HIS A 108 -28.29 11.39 -36.86
N ASP A 109 -28.15 10.52 -37.87
CA ASP A 109 -27.00 10.40 -38.78
C ASP A 109 -27.29 11.07 -40.15
N GLY A 110 -26.29 11.22 -41.02
CA GLY A 110 -26.52 11.60 -42.43
C GLY A 110 -25.27 12.01 -43.23
N HIS A 111 -24.96 11.24 -44.29
CA HIS A 111 -24.09 11.65 -45.42
C HIS A 111 -24.95 12.40 -46.47
N ASP A 112 -24.43 13.21 -47.42
CA ASP A 112 -23.73 12.74 -48.64
C ASP A 112 -23.22 13.89 -49.57
N ARG A 113 -22.34 13.55 -50.53
CA ARG A 113 -22.01 14.22 -51.84
C ARG A 113 -21.15 15.51 -51.95
N LEU A 114 -20.75 15.77 -53.21
CA LEU A 114 -19.65 16.59 -53.75
C LEU A 114 -20.12 17.39 -55.00
N ASP A 115 -19.42 18.47 -55.42
CA ASP A 115 -18.52 18.54 -56.61
C ASP A 115 -18.06 20.04 -56.89
N PRO A 116 -17.54 20.55 -58.05
CA PRO A 116 -16.30 21.36 -58.01
C PRO A 116 -16.26 22.68 -58.87
N ARG A 117 -15.12 23.42 -58.85
CA ARG A 117 -14.36 24.01 -60.01
C ARG A 117 -13.30 25.07 -59.58
N ARG A 118 -12.48 25.52 -60.54
CA ARG A 118 -11.29 26.45 -60.51
C ARG A 118 -11.42 27.46 -61.71
N PRO A 119 -10.50 28.43 -62.06
CA PRO A 119 -9.10 28.68 -61.62
C PRO A 119 -8.63 30.18 -61.45
N ALA A 120 -7.32 30.37 -61.16
CA ALA A 120 -6.46 31.57 -61.41
C ALA A 120 -6.77 32.89 -60.64
N GLU A 121 -5.92 33.93 -60.50
CA GLU A 121 -4.62 34.39 -61.09
C GLU A 121 -3.66 34.91 -59.95
N VAL A 122 -2.31 34.81 -59.90
CA VAL A 122 -1.12 35.26 -60.70
C VAL A 122 -0.38 36.50 -60.11
N GLN A 123 0.84 36.26 -59.56
CA GLN A 123 2.03 37.15 -59.38
C GLN A 123 1.91 38.44 -58.51
N GLY A 124 2.99 39.02 -57.97
CA GLY A 124 4.43 38.67 -57.99
C GLY A 124 5.28 39.50 -57.01
N ALA A 125 6.59 39.23 -56.87
CA ALA A 125 7.47 39.94 -55.91
C ALA A 125 8.98 39.94 -56.29
N HIS A 126 9.69 41.07 -56.11
CA HIS A 126 11.16 41.23 -56.29
C HIS A 126 11.72 42.34 -55.35
N ARG A 127 12.76 42.08 -54.53
CA ARG A 127 14.23 42.38 -54.72
C ARG A 127 14.61 43.88 -54.54
N ARG A 128 15.75 44.31 -53.92
CA ARG A 128 16.99 43.64 -53.42
C ARG A 128 17.78 44.53 -52.40
N ARG A 129 18.72 43.88 -51.67
CA ARG A 129 19.94 44.30 -50.86
C ARG A 129 20.66 45.63 -51.23
N PRO A 130 21.65 46.16 -50.45
CA PRO A 130 22.44 45.65 -49.27
C PRO A 130 22.38 46.60 -48.02
N GLY A 131 23.23 46.57 -46.95
CA GLY A 131 24.27 45.65 -46.42
C GLY A 131 25.45 46.37 -45.69
N GLY A 132 26.02 45.80 -44.60
CA GLY A 132 27.14 46.37 -43.80
C GLY A 132 27.31 45.74 -42.38
N ALA A 133 28.50 45.81 -41.74
CA ALA A 133 28.75 45.20 -40.40
C ALA A 133 29.97 45.76 -39.60
N ALA A 134 29.77 46.06 -38.30
CA ALA A 134 30.75 46.24 -37.19
C ALA A 134 29.95 46.25 -35.85
N ARG A 135 30.36 45.73 -34.67
CA ARG A 135 31.49 46.05 -33.75
C ARG A 135 31.51 47.52 -33.26
N ALA A 136 31.62 47.85 -31.95
CA ALA A 136 31.59 47.05 -30.71
C ALA A 136 31.48 47.92 -29.40
N VAL A 137 31.26 47.27 -28.23
CA VAL A 137 31.80 47.59 -26.87
C VAL A 137 31.24 48.76 -25.98
N LEU A 138 30.60 48.35 -24.87
CA LEU A 138 30.63 48.82 -23.44
C LEU A 138 30.40 50.30 -22.97
N ARG A 139 29.30 50.50 -22.21
CA ARG A 139 29.13 51.04 -20.80
C ARG A 139 29.65 52.44 -20.39
N PRO A 140 29.21 53.03 -19.23
CA PRO A 140 28.13 52.68 -18.27
C PRO A 140 27.17 53.86 -17.92
N ASP A 141 26.40 53.72 -16.82
CA ASP A 141 25.62 54.73 -16.06
C ASP A 141 24.36 55.36 -16.73
N ALA A 142 23.36 55.86 -15.99
CA ALA A 142 23.22 56.05 -14.54
C ALA A 142 21.88 55.50 -13.96
N ARG A 143 21.69 55.57 -12.64
CA ARG A 143 20.55 55.02 -11.89
C ARG A 143 19.32 55.94 -11.86
N ARG A 144 18.10 55.36 -11.78
CA ARG A 144 16.99 55.94 -11.01
C ARG A 144 16.03 54.86 -10.49
N ASP A 145 15.50 55.07 -9.30
CA ASP A 145 14.87 54.02 -8.49
C ASP A 145 13.37 53.83 -8.75
N LEU A 146 12.93 52.56 -8.71
CA LEU A 146 11.53 52.19 -8.44
C LEU A 146 11.53 51.01 -7.45
N ARG A 147 10.98 51.22 -6.25
CA ARG A 147 10.78 50.18 -5.24
C ARG A 147 9.36 49.61 -5.31
N PRO A 148 9.17 48.30 -5.50
CA PRO A 148 7.97 47.60 -5.04
C PRO A 148 8.02 47.40 -3.52
N GLY A 149 6.85 47.34 -2.87
CA GLY A 149 6.75 47.19 -1.41
C GLY A 149 7.14 45.80 -0.89
N ALA A 150 7.71 45.75 0.31
CA ALA A 150 8.06 44.49 0.97
C ALA A 150 6.82 43.84 1.61
N GLY A 151 6.27 42.81 0.96
CA GLY A 151 5.57 41.75 1.69
C GLY A 151 6.57 40.90 2.48
N PRO A 152 6.15 40.18 3.52
CA PRO A 152 7.05 39.32 4.29
C PRO A 152 7.47 38.10 3.46
N ALA A 153 8.60 38.22 2.76
CA ALA A 153 9.28 37.10 2.13
C ALA A 153 9.83 36.19 3.23
N GLY A 154 9.02 35.20 3.64
CA GLY A 154 9.43 34.17 4.60
C GLY A 154 10.69 33.48 4.11
N VAL A 155 11.81 33.70 4.81
CA VAL A 155 13.08 33.11 4.43
C VAL A 155 12.99 31.60 4.62
N VAL A 156 13.09 30.84 3.53
CA VAL A 156 13.21 29.38 3.57
C VAL A 156 14.61 29.05 4.10
N THR A 157 14.77 29.11 5.42
CA THR A 157 16.00 28.73 6.11
C THR A 157 16.21 27.22 6.06
N ALA A 158 17.48 26.82 6.17
CA ALA A 158 17.91 25.50 5.76
C ALA A 158 17.26 24.34 6.54
N SER A 159 16.60 23.45 5.79
CA SER A 159 16.72 22.01 5.95
C SER A 159 16.44 21.45 7.36
N ALA A 160 15.17 21.33 7.71
CA ALA A 160 14.69 20.31 8.65
C ALA A 160 14.82 18.89 8.03
N ALA A 161 16.04 18.51 7.66
CA ALA A 161 16.34 17.15 7.25
C ALA A 161 16.10 16.22 8.44
N ALA A 162 15.29 15.18 8.24
CA ALA A 162 15.15 14.13 9.24
C ALA A 162 16.53 13.57 9.62
N PRO A 163 16.76 13.21 10.90
CA PRO A 163 18.06 12.73 11.35
C PRO A 163 18.55 11.56 10.48
N GLY A 164 19.86 11.62 10.16
CA GLY A 164 20.55 10.61 9.38
C GLY A 164 20.92 9.40 10.24
N GLY A 165 20.75 8.20 9.68
CA GLY A 165 20.78 6.95 10.45
C GLY A 165 19.53 6.76 11.31
N HIS A 166 19.05 5.53 11.42
CA HIS A 166 18.04 5.15 12.42
C HIS A 166 18.05 3.63 12.52
N PRO A 167 18.29 3.03 13.70
CA PRO A 167 18.62 1.60 13.81
C PRO A 167 17.57 0.67 13.21
N VAL A 168 16.29 1.05 13.27
CA VAL A 168 15.19 0.32 12.60
C VAL A 168 15.27 0.35 11.08
N LEU A 169 15.70 1.47 10.47
CA LEU A 169 15.90 1.53 9.02
C LEU A 169 17.09 0.69 8.59
N ASP A 170 18.16 0.72 9.38
CA ASP A 170 19.40 0.00 9.12
C ASP A 170 19.14 -1.53 9.21
N ALA A 171 18.53 -2.00 10.31
CA ALA A 171 18.12 -3.39 10.49
C ALA A 171 17.03 -3.84 9.49
N LEU A 172 16.14 -2.95 9.06
CA LEU A 172 15.17 -3.24 8.00
C LEU A 172 15.89 -3.49 6.67
N ASN A 173 16.82 -2.59 6.28
CA ASN A 173 17.57 -2.72 5.03
C ASN A 173 18.33 -4.05 4.93
N ASP A 174 18.84 -4.59 6.04
CA ASP A 174 19.51 -5.90 6.08
C ASP A 174 18.58 -7.08 5.71
N VAL A 175 17.30 -7.03 6.11
CA VAL A 175 16.34 -8.13 5.84
C VAL A 175 15.59 -8.00 4.51
N LEU A 176 15.47 -6.78 3.96
CA LEU A 176 14.68 -6.53 2.75
C LEU A 176 15.10 -7.35 1.50
N PRO A 177 16.39 -7.62 1.22
CA PRO A 177 16.78 -8.49 0.11
C PRO A 177 16.23 -9.92 0.21
N GLY A 178 16.19 -10.48 1.43
CA GLY A 178 15.61 -11.80 1.69
C GLY A 178 14.09 -11.84 1.55
N ILE A 179 13.42 -10.73 1.90
CA ILE A 179 11.97 -10.56 1.71
C ILE A 179 11.63 -10.41 0.21
N ALA A 180 12.37 -9.58 -0.53
CA ALA A 180 12.17 -9.38 -1.96
C ALA A 180 12.29 -10.70 -2.75
N ALA A 181 13.27 -11.56 -2.39
CA ALA A 181 13.44 -12.89 -2.97
C ALA A 181 12.28 -13.86 -2.68
N ARG A 182 11.42 -13.56 -1.68
CA ARG A 182 10.28 -14.39 -1.26
C ARG A 182 8.91 -13.78 -1.61
N ALA A 183 8.86 -12.72 -2.41
CA ALA A 183 7.60 -12.07 -2.78
C ALA A 183 6.59 -13.01 -3.50
N GLU A 184 7.05 -14.04 -4.22
CA GLU A 184 6.17 -15.08 -4.77
C GLU A 184 5.60 -16.06 -3.72
N GLU A 185 6.28 -16.23 -2.57
CA GLU A 185 5.75 -16.97 -1.43
C GLU A 185 4.67 -16.15 -0.72
N ILE A 186 4.95 -14.86 -0.48
CA ILE A 186 4.02 -13.89 0.10
C ILE A 186 2.71 -13.79 -0.71
N GLU A 187 2.80 -13.64 -2.05
CA GLU A 187 1.61 -13.57 -2.91
C GLU A 187 0.80 -14.89 -2.88
N ARG A 188 1.46 -16.06 -2.94
CA ARG A 188 0.79 -17.36 -2.90
C ARG A 188 0.17 -17.70 -1.55
N ALA A 189 0.80 -17.27 -0.45
CA ALA A 189 0.29 -17.50 0.91
C ALA A 189 -0.93 -16.62 1.23
N ARG A 190 -1.13 -15.51 0.49
CA ARG A 190 -2.15 -14.48 0.75
C ARG A 190 -2.05 -13.83 2.14
N GLN A 191 -0.87 -13.92 2.75
CA GLN A 191 -0.47 -13.33 4.02
C GLN A 191 1.07 -13.31 4.09
N LEU A 192 1.66 -12.57 5.03
CA LEU A 192 3.09 -12.73 5.32
C LEU A 192 3.35 -14.11 5.96
N PRO A 193 4.29 -14.91 5.44
CA PRO A 193 4.80 -16.10 6.12
C PRO A 193 5.30 -15.74 7.53
N ALA A 194 5.07 -16.62 8.51
CA ALA A 194 5.38 -16.33 9.92
C ALA A 194 6.86 -15.95 10.17
N GLU A 195 7.78 -16.50 9.38
CA GLU A 195 9.20 -16.14 9.43
C GLU A 195 9.48 -14.72 8.93
N ILE A 196 8.80 -14.26 7.88
CA ILE A 196 8.92 -12.89 7.36
C ILE A 196 8.31 -11.90 8.35
N ALA A 197 7.15 -12.23 8.93
CA ALA A 197 6.58 -11.45 10.02
C ALA A 197 7.52 -11.37 11.24
N ARG A 198 8.15 -12.48 11.63
CA ARG A 198 9.15 -12.52 12.71
C ARG A 198 10.36 -11.62 12.42
N MET A 199 10.94 -11.69 11.22
CA MET A 199 12.06 -10.81 10.84
C MET A 199 11.66 -9.34 10.95
N LEU A 200 10.48 -8.95 10.43
CA LEU A 200 9.98 -7.58 10.52
C LEU A 200 9.77 -7.13 11.98
N ILE A 201 9.25 -8.00 12.85
CA ILE A 201 9.14 -7.73 14.29
C ILE A 201 10.52 -7.48 14.91
N GLU A 202 11.52 -8.29 14.57
CA GLU A 202 12.89 -8.19 15.10
C GLU A 202 13.64 -6.92 14.66
N THR A 203 13.26 -6.30 13.54
CA THR A 203 13.78 -4.96 13.15
C THR A 203 13.26 -3.80 13.99
N GLY A 204 12.19 -4.01 14.78
CA GLY A 204 11.49 -2.94 15.49
C GLY A 204 10.56 -2.07 14.62
N VAL A 205 10.36 -2.38 13.32
CA VAL A 205 9.61 -1.51 12.40
C VAL A 205 8.16 -1.24 12.83
N PHE A 206 7.50 -2.22 13.44
CA PHE A 206 6.14 -2.06 13.99
C PHE A 206 6.08 -1.20 15.26
N LYS A 207 7.22 -0.91 15.90
CA LYS A 207 7.34 -0.03 17.07
C LYS A 207 7.63 1.44 16.72
N LEU A 208 7.75 1.78 15.43
CA LEU A 208 8.13 3.13 14.99
C LEU A 208 7.25 4.25 15.57
N CYS A 209 5.93 4.06 15.68
CA CYS A 209 5.04 5.08 16.26
C CYS A 209 4.59 4.81 17.70
N VAL A 210 5.07 3.73 18.32
CA VAL A 210 4.80 3.43 19.73
C VAL A 210 5.62 4.40 20.61
N PRO A 211 5.06 4.91 21.72
CA PRO A 211 5.77 5.79 22.66
C PRO A 211 7.05 5.19 23.21
N ALA A 212 8.07 6.03 23.46
CA ALA A 212 9.32 5.59 24.07
C ALA A 212 9.10 4.94 25.47
N ALA A 213 8.14 5.48 26.23
CA ALA A 213 7.72 4.94 27.53
C ALA A 213 7.13 3.51 27.49
N LEU A 214 6.76 3.01 26.30
CA LEU A 214 6.24 1.65 26.07
C LEU A 214 7.22 0.78 25.27
N GLY A 215 8.51 1.13 25.25
CA GLY A 215 9.54 0.45 24.48
C GLY A 215 9.45 0.69 22.96
N GLY A 216 8.81 1.79 22.54
CA GLY A 216 8.74 2.21 21.14
C GLY A 216 9.84 3.20 20.73
N HIS A 217 9.79 3.65 19.47
CA HIS A 217 10.79 4.59 18.92
C HIS A 217 10.29 6.04 18.80
N GLU A 218 8.98 6.29 18.94
CA GLU A 218 8.37 7.63 18.84
C GLU A 218 8.83 8.44 17.60
N ALA A 219 9.02 7.72 16.49
CA ALA A 219 9.83 8.17 15.38
C ALA A 219 9.16 9.28 14.55
N HIS A 220 9.97 10.27 14.16
CA HIS A 220 9.62 11.34 13.23
C HIS A 220 8.95 10.78 11.95
N PRO A 221 7.84 11.35 11.43
CA PRO A 221 7.10 10.79 10.31
C PRO A 221 7.94 10.49 9.05
N LEU A 222 8.93 11.33 8.72
CA LEU A 222 9.90 11.05 7.64
C LEU A 222 10.75 9.78 7.84
N VAL A 223 10.93 9.26 9.07
CA VAL A 223 11.56 7.94 9.33
C VAL A 223 10.56 6.84 8.99
N LEU A 224 9.31 6.97 9.44
CA LEU A 224 8.22 6.05 9.08
C LEU A 224 8.03 5.97 7.55
N MET A 225 8.01 7.11 6.85
CA MET A 225 7.88 7.13 5.39
C MET A 225 9.05 6.38 4.72
N ARG A 226 10.30 6.56 5.19
CA ARG A 226 11.45 5.81 4.66
C ARG A 226 11.32 4.30 4.90
N ALA A 227 10.86 3.87 6.07
CA ALA A 227 10.64 2.45 6.38
C ALA A 227 9.59 1.82 5.44
N ILE A 228 8.47 2.53 5.23
CA ILE A 228 7.39 2.08 4.35
C ILE A 228 7.84 2.07 2.88
N GLU A 229 8.50 3.13 2.40
CA GLU A 229 9.06 3.19 1.03
C GLU A 229 10.02 2.04 0.77
N ALA A 230 10.96 1.79 1.69
CA ALA A 230 11.93 0.70 1.58
C ALA A 230 11.24 -0.67 1.55
N ALA A 231 10.37 -0.95 2.53
CA ALA A 231 9.63 -2.22 2.60
C ALA A 231 8.77 -2.47 1.35
N SER A 232 8.07 -1.44 0.86
CA SER A 232 7.22 -1.53 -0.33
C SER A 232 8.01 -1.68 -1.64
N SER A 233 9.27 -1.24 -1.65
CA SER A 233 10.18 -1.47 -2.79
C SER A 233 10.67 -2.92 -2.89
N ALA A 234 10.78 -3.63 -1.76
CA ALA A 234 11.02 -5.08 -1.74
C ALA A 234 9.74 -5.85 -2.11
N ASP A 235 8.63 -5.57 -1.41
CA ASP A 235 7.33 -6.19 -1.64
C ASP A 235 6.17 -5.29 -1.17
N GLY A 236 5.19 -5.04 -2.04
CA GLY A 236 4.10 -4.11 -1.76
C GLY A 236 3.19 -4.55 -0.59
N SER A 237 2.97 -5.86 -0.46
CA SER A 237 2.16 -6.44 0.63
C SER A 237 2.86 -6.30 1.99
N THR A 238 4.17 -6.50 2.01
CA THR A 238 5.03 -6.30 3.18
C THR A 238 5.03 -4.84 3.61
N GLY A 239 5.25 -3.92 2.68
CA GLY A 239 5.24 -2.49 2.97
C GLY A 239 3.89 -1.97 3.46
N TRP A 240 2.78 -2.49 2.93
CA TRP A 240 1.44 -2.20 3.43
C TRP A 240 1.22 -2.69 4.86
N ASN A 241 1.66 -3.91 5.20
CA ASN A 241 1.55 -4.43 6.55
C ASN A 241 2.47 -3.68 7.54
N VAL A 242 3.68 -3.29 7.13
CA VAL A 242 4.55 -2.37 7.88
C VAL A 242 3.84 -1.04 8.16
N MET A 243 3.21 -0.45 7.15
CA MET A 243 2.44 0.80 7.27
C MET A 243 1.28 0.67 8.28
N ILE A 244 0.44 -0.36 8.15
CA ILE A 244 -0.69 -0.59 9.07
C ILE A 244 -0.18 -0.86 10.48
N GLY A 245 0.78 -1.77 10.65
CA GLY A 245 1.29 -2.16 11.96
C GLY A 245 1.98 -1.00 12.68
N ALA A 246 2.83 -0.25 12.00
CA ALA A 246 3.52 0.90 12.59
C ALA A 246 2.57 2.07 12.91
N THR A 247 1.71 2.50 11.96
CA THR A 247 0.74 3.59 12.22
C THR A 247 -0.29 3.22 13.28
N SER A 248 -0.57 1.92 13.47
CA SER A 248 -1.40 1.46 14.59
C SER A 248 -0.76 1.76 15.97
N GLY A 249 0.57 1.89 16.06
CA GLY A 249 1.26 2.25 17.30
C GLY A 249 0.88 3.63 17.84
N THR A 250 0.50 4.58 16.99
CA THR A 250 0.25 5.97 17.38
C THR A 250 -0.85 6.12 18.42
N THR A 251 -1.89 5.28 18.39
CA THR A 251 -3.01 5.37 19.34
C THR A 251 -2.69 4.75 20.72
N ALA A 252 -1.50 4.17 20.91
CA ALA A 252 -1.04 3.74 22.22
C ALA A 252 -0.93 4.90 23.22
N ALA A 253 -0.59 6.11 22.74
CA ALA A 253 -0.49 7.32 23.56
C ALA A 253 -1.84 7.81 24.14
N TYR A 254 -2.98 7.25 23.74
CA TYR A 254 -4.32 7.64 24.17
C TYR A 254 -4.94 6.67 25.19
N LEU A 255 -4.48 5.40 25.18
CA LEU A 255 -4.94 4.34 26.09
C LEU A 255 -4.61 4.68 27.54
N ALA A 256 -5.39 4.16 28.49
CA ALA A 256 -5.01 4.21 29.90
C ALA A 256 -3.66 3.48 30.12
N PRO A 257 -2.78 3.92 31.05
CA PRO A 257 -1.39 3.45 31.09
C PRO A 257 -1.23 1.93 31.27
N ASP A 258 -2.13 1.31 32.03
CA ASP A 258 -2.26 -0.13 32.23
C ASP A 258 -2.57 -0.86 30.91
N ALA A 259 -3.59 -0.41 30.18
CA ALA A 259 -3.99 -0.97 28.90
C ALA A 259 -2.93 -0.72 27.83
N ALA A 260 -2.29 0.46 27.83
CA ALA A 260 -1.21 0.80 26.91
C ALA A 260 -0.01 -0.14 27.09
N GLN A 261 0.39 -0.42 28.34
CA GLN A 261 1.47 -1.36 28.65
C GLN A 261 1.09 -2.80 28.31
N LEU A 262 -0.14 -3.24 28.61
CA LEU A 262 -0.64 -4.58 28.28
C LEU A 262 -0.71 -4.84 26.77
N ILE A 263 -1.13 -3.85 25.98
CA ILE A 263 -1.38 -3.98 24.55
C ILE A 263 -0.10 -3.76 23.74
N HIS A 264 0.72 -2.77 24.10
CA HIS A 264 1.86 -2.31 23.29
C HIS A 264 3.24 -2.51 23.95
N GLY A 265 3.34 -2.76 25.26
CA GLY A 265 4.62 -2.79 26.00
C GLY A 265 5.50 -4.04 25.80
N ASP A 266 4.95 -5.15 25.29
CA ASP A 266 5.76 -6.29 24.84
C ASP A 266 6.45 -5.92 23.50
N ALA A 267 7.78 -6.05 23.43
CA ALA A 267 8.57 -5.73 22.25
C ALA A 267 8.08 -6.43 20.96
N LYS A 268 7.48 -7.61 21.06
CA LYS A 268 6.93 -8.39 19.93
C LYS A 268 5.46 -8.10 19.63
N ALA A 269 4.77 -7.28 20.44
CA ALA A 269 3.38 -6.91 20.19
C ALA A 269 3.25 -5.95 19.01
N VAL A 270 2.74 -6.48 17.89
CA VAL A 270 2.18 -5.74 16.76
C VAL A 270 0.66 -5.59 16.96
N THR A 271 0.11 -4.44 16.58
CA THR A 271 -1.34 -4.25 16.48
C THR A 271 -1.75 -3.90 15.05
N GLY A 272 -3.04 -4.01 14.73
CA GLY A 272 -3.59 -3.70 13.41
C GLY A 272 -5.11 -3.61 13.47
N GLY A 273 -5.79 -3.55 12.33
CA GLY A 273 -7.27 -3.59 12.27
C GLY A 273 -7.90 -2.36 11.63
N ILE A 274 -9.18 -2.11 11.94
CA ILE A 274 -10.07 -1.22 11.19
C ILE A 274 -10.60 -0.10 12.08
N PHE A 275 -10.35 1.16 11.71
CA PHE A 275 -10.93 2.33 12.40
C PHE A 275 -12.43 2.56 12.08
N ALA A 276 -12.86 2.22 10.86
CA ALA A 276 -14.22 2.50 10.41
C ALA A 276 -15.29 1.88 11.36
N PRO A 277 -16.31 2.67 11.79
CA PRO A 277 -17.29 2.24 12.81
C PRO A 277 -18.30 1.23 12.25
N ARG A 278 -17.87 -0.01 12.02
CA ARG A 278 -18.69 -1.12 11.49
C ARG A 278 -19.22 -2.07 12.57
N GLY A 279 -18.77 -1.94 13.82
CA GLY A 279 -19.35 -2.66 14.96
C GLY A 279 -20.04 -1.77 15.99
N LYS A 280 -20.52 -2.42 17.04
CA LYS A 280 -21.24 -1.83 18.16
C LYS A 280 -20.53 -2.24 19.46
N ALA A 281 -20.17 -1.25 20.26
CA ALA A 281 -19.65 -1.43 21.62
C ALA A 281 -20.72 -0.96 22.60
N VAL A 282 -21.36 -1.88 23.33
CA VAL A 282 -22.37 -1.57 24.35
C VAL A 282 -21.69 -1.46 25.70
N ARG A 283 -22.01 -0.43 26.49
CA ARG A 283 -21.51 -0.28 27.86
C ARG A 283 -22.06 -1.42 28.73
N ASP A 284 -21.16 -2.10 29.45
CA ASP A 284 -21.47 -3.24 30.31
C ASP A 284 -20.60 -3.16 31.57
N GLY A 285 -21.12 -2.55 32.64
CA GLY A 285 -20.35 -2.21 33.84
C GLY A 285 -19.11 -1.37 33.50
N ASP A 286 -17.92 -1.80 33.91
CA ASP A 286 -16.63 -1.18 33.53
C ASP A 286 -15.99 -1.82 32.29
N SER A 287 -16.81 -2.37 31.40
CA SER A 287 -16.42 -3.00 30.14
C SER A 287 -17.26 -2.50 28.95
N TRP A 288 -16.78 -2.84 27.75
CA TRP A 288 -17.52 -2.79 26.50
C TRP A 288 -17.82 -4.21 26.02
N ARG A 289 -19.07 -4.46 25.64
CA ARG A 289 -19.55 -5.67 24.97
C ARG A 289 -19.56 -5.41 23.46
N VAL A 290 -18.70 -6.10 22.72
CA VAL A 290 -18.35 -5.77 21.34
C VAL A 290 -18.86 -6.83 20.37
N SER A 291 -19.68 -6.42 19.41
CA SER A 291 -20.09 -7.24 18.26
C SER A 291 -19.95 -6.47 16.95
N GLY A 292 -19.60 -7.16 15.86
CA GLY A 292 -19.56 -6.55 14.53
C GLY A 292 -18.86 -7.38 13.46
N HIS A 293 -18.81 -6.80 12.27
CA HIS A 293 -18.12 -7.34 11.10
C HIS A 293 -17.36 -6.21 10.39
N TRP A 294 -16.03 -6.32 10.34
CA TRP A 294 -15.14 -5.33 9.74
C TRP A 294 -14.44 -5.93 8.55
N GLN A 295 -14.30 -5.15 7.49
CA GLN A 295 -13.66 -5.62 6.27
C GLN A 295 -12.19 -5.17 6.20
N TRP A 296 -11.33 -5.99 5.60
CA TRP A 296 -9.95 -5.64 5.28
C TRP A 296 -8.99 -5.53 6.49
N ALA A 297 -9.00 -6.53 7.38
CA ALA A 297 -8.11 -6.64 8.54
C ALA A 297 -6.65 -6.98 8.16
N SER A 298 -6.00 -6.03 7.50
CA SER A 298 -4.62 -6.10 7.01
C SER A 298 -3.65 -6.50 8.13
N GLY A 299 -2.76 -7.45 7.84
CA GLY A 299 -1.74 -7.92 8.78
C GLY A 299 -2.23 -8.78 9.95
N ASN A 300 -3.49 -9.23 9.96
CA ASN A 300 -4.04 -9.96 11.11
C ASN A 300 -3.23 -11.22 11.52
N SER A 301 -2.51 -11.85 10.58
CA SER A 301 -1.74 -13.08 10.83
C SER A 301 -0.59 -12.93 11.84
N HIS A 302 -0.14 -11.70 12.08
CA HIS A 302 0.99 -11.38 12.97
C HIS A 302 0.67 -10.27 13.99
N CYS A 303 -0.57 -9.80 14.04
CA CYS A 303 -1.04 -8.91 15.10
C CYS A 303 -1.38 -9.72 16.37
N ARG A 304 -1.00 -9.22 17.53
CA ARG A 304 -1.42 -9.77 18.85
C ARG A 304 -2.76 -9.19 19.30
N TRP A 305 -3.01 -7.93 18.96
CA TRP A 305 -4.25 -7.22 19.24
C TRP A 305 -4.81 -6.60 17.96
N MET A 306 -6.12 -6.68 17.79
CA MET A 306 -6.83 -6.05 16.68
C MET A 306 -7.66 -4.87 17.17
N LYS A 307 -7.79 -3.88 16.30
CA LYS A 307 -8.63 -2.70 16.46
C LYS A 307 -9.96 -2.89 15.76
N ALA A 308 -11.03 -2.67 16.52
CA ALA A 308 -12.41 -2.76 16.12
C ALA A 308 -13.06 -1.37 16.25
N GLY A 309 -13.24 -0.67 15.13
CA GLY A 309 -13.97 0.59 15.06
C GLY A 309 -15.45 0.37 15.39
N CYS A 310 -15.91 0.94 16.50
CA CYS A 310 -17.26 0.75 17.02
C CYS A 310 -17.99 2.09 17.18
N VAL A 311 -19.29 2.11 16.91
CA VAL A 311 -20.17 3.09 17.55
C VAL A 311 -20.32 2.71 19.02
N ALA A 312 -20.16 3.66 19.94
CA ALA A 312 -20.43 3.45 21.35
C ALA A 312 -21.93 3.53 21.66
N TRP A 313 -22.44 2.64 22.50
CA TRP A 313 -23.84 2.58 22.93
C TRP A 313 -23.95 2.46 24.45
N GLU A 314 -24.94 3.13 25.02
CA GLU A 314 -25.23 3.18 26.46
C GLU A 314 -26.76 3.30 26.60
N GLU A 315 -27.38 2.62 27.56
CA GLU A 315 -28.85 2.66 27.78
C GLU A 315 -29.70 2.36 26.52
N GLY A 316 -29.21 1.48 25.63
CA GLY A 316 -29.89 1.13 24.38
C GLY A 316 -29.80 2.17 23.26
N ARG A 317 -29.14 3.32 23.47
CA ARG A 317 -28.96 4.42 22.50
C ARG A 317 -27.47 4.60 22.11
N PRO A 318 -27.15 5.12 20.92
CA PRO A 318 -25.78 5.54 20.61
C PRO A 318 -25.37 6.72 21.49
N ARG A 319 -24.13 6.70 21.98
CA ARG A 319 -23.51 7.86 22.67
C ARG A 319 -23.16 8.90 21.60
N MET A 320 -23.38 10.18 21.90
CA MET A 320 -23.13 11.29 20.96
C MET A 320 -22.04 12.21 21.49
N VAL A 321 -21.07 12.60 20.64
CA VAL A 321 -20.06 13.62 20.98
C VAL A 321 -20.54 15.04 20.69
N ARG A 322 -21.49 15.19 19.76
CA ARG A 322 -22.29 16.40 19.48
C ARG A 322 -23.56 16.00 18.75
N GLU A 323 -24.47 16.94 18.54
CA GLU A 323 -25.68 16.70 17.75
C GLU A 323 -25.36 16.08 16.37
N GLY A 324 -26.08 15.02 16.03
CA GLY A 324 -25.92 14.25 14.80
C GLY A 324 -24.65 13.40 14.68
N VAL A 325 -23.73 13.41 15.65
CA VAL A 325 -22.44 12.70 15.55
C VAL A 325 -22.23 11.71 16.72
N PRO A 326 -22.24 10.39 16.43
CA PRO A 326 -21.98 9.38 17.44
C PRO A 326 -20.52 9.37 17.88
N GLU A 327 -20.29 8.91 19.10
CA GLU A 327 -18.95 8.57 19.60
C GLU A 327 -18.44 7.32 18.89
N VAL A 328 -17.24 7.42 18.29
CA VAL A 328 -16.54 6.32 17.63
C VAL A 328 -15.37 5.88 18.51
N LEU A 329 -15.46 4.64 19.01
CA LEU A 329 -14.39 4.00 19.76
C LEU A 329 -13.53 3.14 18.84
N THR A 330 -12.22 3.27 18.95
CA THR A 330 -11.27 2.24 18.55
C THR A 330 -11.10 1.30 19.74
N VAL A 331 -11.71 0.12 19.67
CA VAL A 331 -11.65 -0.88 20.74
C VAL A 331 -10.58 -1.93 20.41
N TYR A 332 -9.75 -2.29 21.38
CA TYR A 332 -8.69 -3.29 21.24
C TYR A 332 -9.15 -4.64 21.77
N VAL A 333 -9.10 -5.66 20.91
CA VAL A 333 -9.53 -7.03 21.22
C VAL A 333 -8.36 -8.00 20.95
N PRO A 334 -8.08 -8.97 21.84
CA PRO A 334 -7.03 -9.97 21.63
C PRO A 334 -7.30 -10.80 20.37
N ARG A 335 -6.27 -11.07 19.55
CA ARG A 335 -6.42 -11.68 18.22
C ARG A 335 -6.91 -13.14 18.25
N GLU A 336 -6.88 -13.78 19.40
CA GLU A 336 -7.44 -15.10 19.69
C GLU A 336 -8.95 -15.10 20.02
N ARG A 337 -9.54 -13.93 20.35
CA ARG A 337 -11.00 -13.78 20.59
C ARG A 337 -11.77 -13.38 19.33
N ILE A 338 -11.20 -13.60 18.15
CA ILE A 338 -11.65 -13.02 16.89
C ILE A 338 -11.64 -14.08 15.79
N THR A 339 -12.75 -14.19 15.07
CA THR A 339 -12.87 -15.03 13.88
C THR A 339 -12.47 -14.23 12.65
N PHE A 340 -11.75 -14.85 11.72
CA PHE A 340 -11.35 -14.26 10.45
C PHE A 340 -11.84 -15.13 9.30
N ASP A 341 -12.46 -14.50 8.31
CA ASP A 341 -13.03 -15.20 7.16
C ASP A 341 -11.96 -15.34 6.06
N ASP A 342 -11.80 -16.53 5.44
CA ASP A 342 -10.85 -16.70 4.33
C ASP A 342 -11.39 -16.14 3.01
N ASN A 343 -11.54 -14.81 2.95
CA ASN A 343 -12.15 -14.10 1.84
C ASN A 343 -11.21 -13.10 1.11
N TRP A 344 -9.95 -12.94 1.56
CA TRP A 344 -8.96 -12.11 0.87
C TRP A 344 -8.39 -12.81 -0.36
N HIS A 345 -9.15 -12.81 -1.46
CA HIS A 345 -8.79 -13.38 -2.77
C HIS A 345 -8.69 -12.26 -3.83
N THR A 346 -7.78 -11.31 -3.60
CA THR A 346 -7.64 -10.10 -4.44
C THR A 346 -6.71 -10.28 -5.63
N SER A 347 -6.77 -9.32 -6.56
CA SER A 347 -5.85 -9.21 -7.69
C SER A 347 -4.48 -8.64 -7.30
N GLY A 348 -4.38 -7.79 -6.26
CA GLY A 348 -3.14 -7.19 -5.79
C GLY A 348 -3.16 -6.95 -4.29
N LEU A 349 -1.99 -6.66 -3.72
CA LEU A 349 -1.72 -6.69 -2.27
C LEU A 349 -2.17 -8.02 -1.63
N CYS A 350 -2.05 -9.13 -2.36
CA CYS A 350 -2.57 -10.43 -1.94
C CYS A 350 -1.93 -10.87 -0.60
N GLY A 351 -0.64 -10.58 -0.40
CA GLY A 351 0.12 -10.98 0.79
C GLY A 351 -0.17 -10.17 2.05
N THR A 352 -1.07 -9.17 2.02
CA THR A 352 -1.41 -8.41 3.22
C THR A 352 -2.20 -9.24 4.24
N GLY A 353 -2.94 -10.25 3.76
CA GLY A 353 -3.88 -10.99 4.59
C GLY A 353 -5.01 -10.09 5.10
N SER A 354 -5.56 -9.20 4.26
CA SER A 354 -6.65 -8.31 4.64
C SER A 354 -8.01 -9.03 4.63
N CYS A 355 -8.09 -10.16 5.31
CA CYS A 355 -9.32 -10.91 5.55
C CYS A 355 -10.36 -10.06 6.30
N ASP A 356 -11.64 -10.38 6.15
CA ASP A 356 -12.66 -9.78 6.99
C ASP A 356 -12.65 -10.40 8.40
N MET A 357 -13.11 -9.62 9.38
CA MET A 357 -12.94 -9.83 10.81
C MET A 357 -14.30 -9.82 11.50
N ARG A 358 -14.59 -10.86 12.28
CA ARG A 358 -15.85 -11.07 13.01
C ARG A 358 -15.59 -11.10 14.52
N ILE A 359 -16.36 -10.33 15.26
CA ILE A 359 -16.39 -10.34 16.73
C ILE A 359 -17.85 -10.49 17.14
N ASP A 360 -18.12 -11.42 18.05
CA ASP A 360 -19.47 -11.74 18.51
C ASP A 360 -19.48 -11.77 20.04
N ASP A 361 -20.19 -10.80 20.64
CA ASP A 361 -20.46 -10.65 22.07
C ASP A 361 -19.23 -10.65 23.00
N VAL A 362 -18.08 -10.17 22.50
CA VAL A 362 -16.83 -10.19 23.26
C VAL A 362 -16.76 -9.03 24.25
N VAL A 363 -16.70 -9.36 25.54
CA VAL A 363 -16.47 -8.37 26.61
C VAL A 363 -14.98 -8.03 26.73
N VAL A 364 -14.67 -6.73 26.77
CA VAL A 364 -13.33 -6.17 27.03
C VAL A 364 -13.39 -4.99 28.02
N PRO A 365 -12.38 -4.76 28.87
CA PRO A 365 -12.35 -3.63 29.80
C PRO A 365 -12.52 -2.27 29.11
N ALA A 366 -13.15 -1.31 29.80
CA ALA A 366 -13.36 0.03 29.24
C ALA A 366 -12.04 0.79 28.97
N SER A 367 -10.96 0.43 29.66
CA SER A 367 -9.60 0.95 29.42
C SER A 367 -8.98 0.50 28.09
N HIS A 368 -9.51 -0.56 27.45
CA HIS A 368 -9.07 -1.08 26.15
C HIS A 368 -9.72 -0.34 24.96
N ALA A 369 -10.30 0.84 25.17
CA ALA A 369 -10.96 1.62 24.12
C ALA A 369 -10.54 3.10 24.16
N VAL A 370 -10.41 3.73 22.98
CA VAL A 370 -10.10 5.16 22.83
C VAL A 370 -10.98 5.80 21.76
N SER A 371 -11.39 7.06 21.96
CA SER A 371 -12.13 7.86 20.99
C SER A 371 -11.27 9.01 20.49
N LEU A 372 -10.82 8.96 19.22
CA LEU A 372 -9.97 10.02 18.64
C LEU A 372 -10.70 11.37 18.44
N THR A 373 -12.02 11.42 18.64
CA THR A 373 -12.82 12.65 18.58
C THR A 373 -13.13 13.24 19.97
N ARG A 374 -12.88 12.50 21.05
CA ARG A 374 -13.13 12.90 22.45
C ARG A 374 -11.85 12.98 23.27
N ASP A 375 -10.97 11.99 23.12
CA ASP A 375 -9.79 11.80 23.94
C ASP A 375 -8.58 12.55 23.38
N ARG A 376 -7.75 13.08 24.29
CA ARG A 376 -6.44 13.63 23.98
C ARG A 376 -5.35 12.59 24.26
N PRO A 377 -4.18 12.66 23.60
CA PRO A 377 -3.04 11.85 24.00
C PRO A 377 -2.66 12.17 25.45
N ARG A 378 -2.34 11.13 26.21
CA ARG A 378 -1.88 11.17 27.61
C ARG A 378 -0.36 11.27 27.71
N ILE A 379 0.34 10.84 26.66
CA ILE A 379 1.78 11.02 26.48
C ILE A 379 1.94 12.23 25.57
N ASP A 380 2.60 13.28 26.06
CA ASP A 380 2.89 14.46 25.26
C ASP A 380 4.15 14.22 24.42
N GLY A 381 4.01 14.37 23.10
CA GLY A 381 5.06 14.13 22.13
C GLY A 381 4.64 14.66 20.76
N PRO A 382 5.56 15.22 19.93
CA PRO A 382 5.21 15.79 18.64
C PRO A 382 4.48 14.82 17.70
N LEU A 383 4.80 13.52 17.78
CA LEU A 383 4.12 12.48 17.01
C LEU A 383 2.64 12.29 17.38
N TYR A 384 2.27 12.50 18.65
CA TYR A 384 0.89 12.35 19.15
C TYR A 384 0.06 13.62 19.00
N ARG A 385 0.71 14.75 18.69
CA ARG A 385 0.10 15.98 18.22
C ARG A 385 -0.09 16.00 16.69
N PHE A 386 0.57 15.11 15.96
CA PHE A 386 0.47 14.98 14.49
C PHE A 386 -0.84 14.30 14.08
N PRO A 387 -1.45 14.61 12.91
CA PRO A 387 -2.79 14.12 12.59
C PRO A 387 -2.76 12.62 12.27
N VAL A 388 -3.49 11.81 13.05
CA VAL A 388 -3.52 10.35 12.89
C VAL A 388 -4.00 9.94 11.48
N PHE A 389 -5.00 10.64 10.94
CA PHE A 389 -5.52 10.39 9.59
C PHE A 389 -4.61 10.91 8.48
N GLY A 390 -3.91 12.02 8.70
CA GLY A 390 -2.81 12.47 7.85
C GLY A 390 -1.68 11.44 7.80
N LEU A 391 -1.20 10.95 8.95
CA LEU A 391 -0.12 9.96 9.06
C LEU A 391 -0.46 8.64 8.34
N LEU A 392 -1.70 8.15 8.49
CA LEU A 392 -2.18 6.95 7.79
C LEU A 392 -2.32 7.17 6.27
N ALA A 393 -2.77 8.36 5.83
CA ALA A 393 -2.81 8.70 4.41
C ALA A 393 -1.41 8.76 3.80
N LEU A 394 -0.48 9.48 4.44
CA LEU A 394 0.93 9.56 4.03
C LEU A 394 1.57 8.17 3.96
N GLY A 395 1.26 7.28 4.92
CA GLY A 395 1.66 5.88 4.87
C GLY A 395 1.19 5.16 3.60
N CYS A 396 -0.07 5.34 3.18
CA CYS A 396 -0.57 4.79 1.92
C CYS A 396 0.20 5.33 0.70
N GLY A 397 0.48 6.63 0.68
CA GLY A 397 1.31 7.27 -0.35
C GLY A 397 2.75 6.73 -0.40
N ALA A 398 3.37 6.50 0.77
CA ALA A 398 4.69 5.88 0.89
C ALA A 398 4.72 4.43 0.38
N VAL A 399 3.63 3.67 0.57
CA VAL A 399 3.51 2.32 -0.02
C VAL A 399 3.55 2.42 -1.55
N ALA A 400 2.74 3.30 -2.13
CA ALA A 400 2.70 3.50 -3.57
C ALA A 400 4.07 3.98 -4.12
N LEU A 401 4.71 4.97 -3.50
CA LEU A 401 6.03 5.47 -3.88
C LEU A 401 7.12 4.39 -3.82
N GLY A 402 7.10 3.53 -2.80
CA GLY A 402 8.03 2.40 -2.70
C GLY A 402 7.80 1.33 -3.77
N ILE A 403 6.54 0.97 -4.05
CA ILE A 403 6.20 0.07 -5.17
C ILE A 403 6.69 0.66 -6.50
N ALA A 404 6.49 1.96 -6.73
CA ALA A 404 6.95 2.65 -7.93
C ALA A 404 8.47 2.72 -8.05
N ARG A 405 9.19 2.99 -6.95
CA ARG A 405 10.66 2.90 -6.91
C ARG A 405 11.13 1.51 -7.31
N GLY A 406 10.57 0.46 -6.72
CA GLY A 406 10.91 -0.92 -7.08
C GLY A 406 10.59 -1.25 -8.55
N ALA A 407 9.50 -0.72 -9.11
CA ALA A 407 9.15 -0.92 -10.53
C ALA A 407 10.15 -0.23 -11.47
N ILE A 408 10.67 0.94 -11.09
CA ILE A 408 11.72 1.64 -11.85
C ILE A 408 13.02 0.83 -11.83
N GLU A 409 13.46 0.31 -10.68
CA GLU A 409 14.71 -0.48 -10.60
C GLU A 409 14.60 -1.84 -11.32
N ASP A 410 13.45 -2.52 -11.20
CA ASP A 410 13.15 -3.74 -11.94
C ASP A 410 13.19 -3.49 -13.46
N LEU A 411 12.59 -2.38 -13.92
CA LEU A 411 12.64 -2.00 -15.34
C LEU A 411 14.06 -1.61 -15.76
N ARG A 412 14.83 -0.85 -14.97
CA ARG A 412 16.23 -0.50 -15.31
C ARG A 412 17.07 -1.75 -15.52
N THR A 413 16.91 -2.75 -14.63
CA THR A 413 17.56 -4.06 -14.73
C THR A 413 17.11 -4.81 -15.98
N LEU A 414 15.80 -4.91 -16.22
CA LEU A 414 15.24 -5.55 -17.42
C LEU A 414 15.69 -4.86 -18.71
N ALA A 415 15.75 -3.54 -18.75
CA ALA A 415 16.02 -2.76 -19.96
C ALA A 415 17.48 -2.87 -20.42
N GLY A 416 18.42 -3.05 -19.49
CA GLY A 416 19.83 -3.33 -19.81
C GLY A 416 20.03 -4.71 -20.43
N ALA A 417 19.30 -5.73 -19.95
CA ALA A 417 19.45 -7.11 -20.41
C ALA A 417 18.58 -7.48 -21.63
N LYS A 418 17.37 -6.91 -21.73
CA LYS A 418 16.38 -7.29 -22.75
C LYS A 418 16.69 -6.64 -24.10
N VAL A 419 17.01 -7.46 -25.10
CA VAL A 419 16.91 -7.09 -26.53
C VAL A 419 15.48 -7.37 -27.00
N PRO A 420 14.67 -6.37 -27.39
CA PRO A 420 13.31 -6.61 -27.89
C PRO A 420 13.31 -7.34 -29.23
N ALA A 421 12.20 -8.01 -29.58
CA ALA A 421 12.03 -8.63 -30.88
C ALA A 421 12.31 -7.65 -32.04
N LEU A 422 12.94 -8.15 -33.11
CA LEU A 422 13.41 -7.38 -34.27
C LEU A 422 14.43 -6.26 -33.95
N SER A 423 14.94 -6.17 -32.72
CA SER A 423 16.04 -5.29 -32.34
C SER A 423 17.40 -6.00 -32.44
N ARG A 424 18.46 -5.23 -32.70
CA ARG A 424 19.86 -5.65 -32.42
C ARG A 424 20.44 -4.96 -31.17
N ARG A 425 19.69 -4.04 -30.56
CA ARG A 425 20.10 -3.22 -29.41
C ARG A 425 19.21 -3.51 -28.19
N PRO A 426 19.74 -3.47 -26.96
CA PRO A 426 18.96 -3.50 -25.72
C PRO A 426 17.83 -2.47 -25.69
N LEU A 427 16.83 -2.73 -24.85
CA LEU A 427 15.70 -1.83 -24.61
C LEU A 427 16.17 -0.47 -24.07
N ALA A 428 17.21 -0.44 -23.23
CA ALA A 428 17.83 0.78 -22.70
C ALA A 428 18.46 1.70 -23.77
N GLU A 429 18.79 1.20 -24.96
CA GLU A 429 19.33 2.01 -26.07
C GLU A 429 18.24 2.68 -26.94
N ARG A 430 16.96 2.56 -26.54
CA ARG A 430 15.84 3.22 -27.22
C ARG A 430 15.53 4.58 -26.56
N ALA A 431 15.57 5.65 -27.36
CA ALA A 431 15.29 7.01 -26.89
C ALA A 431 13.93 7.16 -26.20
N GLY A 432 12.89 6.45 -26.66
CA GLY A 432 11.59 6.39 -25.98
C GLY A 432 11.71 5.85 -24.55
N THR A 433 12.32 4.68 -24.38
CA THR A 433 12.58 4.07 -23.07
C THR A 433 13.38 4.99 -22.14
N GLN A 434 14.38 5.71 -22.68
CA GLN A 434 15.16 6.68 -21.90
C GLN A 434 14.30 7.87 -21.44
N SER A 435 13.45 8.42 -22.32
CA SER A 435 12.51 9.50 -22.00
C SER A 435 11.44 9.07 -21.00
N ASP A 436 10.89 7.87 -21.16
CA ASP A 436 9.79 7.36 -20.34
C ASP A 436 10.27 6.91 -18.94
N ILE A 437 11.47 6.32 -18.81
CA ILE A 437 12.08 6.09 -17.50
C ILE A 437 12.35 7.42 -16.78
N ALA A 438 12.81 8.46 -17.50
CA ALA A 438 13.00 9.79 -16.91
C ALA A 438 11.66 10.44 -16.47
N ARG A 439 10.56 10.20 -17.19
CA ARG A 439 9.20 10.62 -16.78
C ARG A 439 8.74 9.89 -15.51
N ALA A 440 8.91 8.58 -15.43
CA ALA A 440 8.58 7.80 -14.23
C ALA A 440 9.40 8.24 -13.01
N GLU A 441 10.71 8.49 -13.19
CA GLU A 441 11.59 9.02 -12.15
C GLU A 441 11.17 10.41 -11.68
N ALA A 442 10.77 11.30 -12.60
CA ALA A 442 10.29 12.64 -12.28
C ALA A 442 8.96 12.63 -11.49
N LEU A 443 8.01 11.77 -11.88
CA LEU A 443 6.73 11.59 -11.16
C LEU A 443 6.97 11.18 -9.70
N VAL A 444 7.78 10.14 -9.47
CA VAL A 444 8.08 9.64 -8.13
C VAL A 444 8.84 10.68 -7.30
N ARG A 445 9.82 11.39 -7.87
CA ARG A 445 10.57 12.44 -7.14
C ARG A 445 9.72 13.65 -6.79
N ALA A 446 8.91 14.16 -7.73
CA ALA A 446 8.09 15.34 -7.51
C ALA A 446 7.04 15.11 -6.41
N ALA A 447 6.32 13.98 -6.48
CA ALA A 447 5.31 13.68 -5.47
C ALA A 447 5.92 13.36 -4.10
N ARG A 448 7.09 12.70 -4.06
CA ARG A 448 7.85 12.52 -2.81
C ARG A 448 8.34 13.83 -2.21
N ALA A 449 8.73 14.82 -3.04
CA ALA A 449 9.12 16.15 -2.54
C ALA A 449 7.95 16.84 -1.83
N PHE A 450 6.76 16.82 -2.43
CA PHE A 450 5.54 17.38 -1.81
C PHE A 450 5.15 16.65 -0.51
N VAL A 451 5.31 15.33 -0.44
CA VAL A 451 5.15 14.56 0.82
C VAL A 451 6.14 15.00 1.90
N VAL A 452 7.40 15.26 1.54
CA VAL A 452 8.43 15.74 2.48
C VAL A 452 8.14 17.17 2.96
N GLU A 453 7.73 18.06 2.05
CA GLU A 453 7.34 19.44 2.34
C GLU A 453 6.17 19.50 3.33
N ALA A 454 5.05 18.83 2.99
CA ALA A 454 3.85 18.83 3.83
C ALA A 454 4.11 18.24 5.23
N ILE A 455 4.88 17.15 5.32
CA ILE A 455 5.30 16.59 6.61
C ILE A 455 6.15 17.58 7.41
N THR A 456 7.07 18.30 6.77
CA THR A 456 7.96 19.26 7.45
C THR A 456 7.16 20.38 8.11
N VAL A 457 6.26 21.02 7.36
CA VAL A 457 5.45 22.15 7.84
C VAL A 457 4.51 21.73 8.98
N ALA A 458 3.85 20.57 8.86
CA ALA A 458 2.98 20.05 9.92
C ALA A 458 3.77 19.56 11.16
N TRP A 459 4.98 19.03 10.98
CA TRP A 459 5.82 18.57 12.09
C TRP A 459 6.37 19.73 12.92
N GLU A 460 6.77 20.84 12.30
CA GLU A 460 7.21 22.03 13.05
C GLU A 460 6.10 22.57 13.96
N GLN A 461 4.86 22.61 13.48
CA GLN A 461 3.68 22.98 14.27
C GLN A 461 3.41 21.99 15.41
N ALA A 462 3.51 20.68 15.13
CA ALA A 462 3.37 19.63 16.15
C ALA A 462 4.44 19.74 17.24
N ALA A 463 5.70 19.98 16.88
CA ALA A 463 6.83 20.15 17.80
C ALA A 463 6.65 21.40 18.68
N ARG A 464 6.26 22.54 18.09
CA ARG A 464 5.97 23.79 18.82
C ARG A 464 4.71 23.70 19.70
N GLY A 465 3.81 22.74 19.45
CA GLY A 465 2.58 22.54 20.22
C GLY A 465 1.46 23.52 19.90
N THR A 466 1.56 24.26 18.80
CA THR A 466 0.62 25.33 18.40
C THR A 466 -0.75 24.84 17.92
N GLY A 467 -0.94 23.52 17.81
CA GLY A 467 -1.92 22.94 16.89
C GLY A 467 -1.44 23.03 15.44
N ILE A 468 -2.13 22.32 14.54
CA ILE A 468 -1.80 22.23 13.11
C ILE A 468 -2.97 22.77 12.28
N GLY A 469 -2.70 23.74 11.40
CA GLY A 469 -3.69 24.40 10.54
C GLY A 469 -4.54 23.45 9.70
N VAL A 470 -5.77 23.83 9.35
CA VAL A 470 -6.67 23.00 8.50
C VAL A 470 -6.05 22.81 7.12
N GLU A 471 -5.42 23.87 6.62
CA GLU A 471 -4.65 23.97 5.39
C GLU A 471 -3.47 22.98 5.36
N ASP A 472 -2.73 22.86 6.45
CA ASP A 472 -1.58 21.95 6.53
C ASP A 472 -2.01 20.49 6.66
N ARG A 473 -3.07 20.20 7.44
CA ARG A 473 -3.65 18.85 7.48
C ARG A 473 -4.23 18.45 6.12
N MET A 474 -4.84 19.40 5.41
CA MET A 474 -5.24 19.23 4.02
C MET A 474 -4.05 18.97 3.10
N ALA A 475 -2.92 19.67 3.27
CA ALA A 475 -1.70 19.43 2.50
C ALA A 475 -1.15 18.00 2.70
N LEU A 476 -1.16 17.45 3.92
CA LEU A 476 -0.79 16.04 4.17
C LEU A 476 -1.64 15.06 3.33
N ARG A 477 -2.96 15.28 3.34
CA ARG A 477 -3.96 14.47 2.63
C ARG A 477 -3.85 14.59 1.11
N LEU A 478 -3.60 15.80 0.63
CA LEU A 478 -3.42 16.11 -0.80
C LEU A 478 -2.11 15.49 -1.32
N ALA A 479 -1.00 15.62 -0.56
CA ALA A 479 0.28 15.01 -0.90
C ALA A 479 0.22 13.48 -0.94
N ALA A 480 -0.43 12.85 0.04
CA ALA A 480 -0.66 11.41 0.07
C ALA A 480 -1.45 10.88 -1.16
N THR A 481 -2.50 11.61 -1.54
CA THR A 481 -3.33 11.29 -2.72
C THR A 481 -2.51 11.43 -4.00
N HIS A 482 -1.84 12.58 -4.16
CA HIS A 482 -1.02 12.87 -5.33
C HIS A 482 0.15 11.86 -5.49
N ALA A 483 0.82 11.49 -4.39
CA ALA A 483 1.85 10.46 -4.37
C ALA A 483 1.34 9.10 -4.82
N THR A 484 0.13 8.72 -4.41
CA THR A 484 -0.50 7.46 -4.81
C THR A 484 -0.78 7.43 -6.32
N GLU A 485 -1.34 8.50 -6.87
CA GLU A 485 -1.59 8.59 -8.32
C GLU A 485 -0.31 8.70 -9.16
N ALA A 486 0.67 9.50 -8.72
CA ALA A 486 1.95 9.69 -9.43
C ALA A 486 2.76 8.38 -9.46
N ALA A 487 2.74 7.63 -8.36
CA ALA A 487 3.29 6.29 -8.28
C ALA A 487 2.60 5.31 -9.23
N ALA A 488 1.26 5.25 -9.26
CA ALA A 488 0.53 4.40 -10.20
C ALA A 488 0.89 4.72 -11.66
N LYS A 489 0.89 6.01 -12.04
CA LYS A 489 1.28 6.48 -13.37
C LYS A 489 2.74 6.10 -13.72
N ALA A 490 3.66 6.14 -12.76
CA ALA A 490 5.04 5.71 -12.95
C ALA A 490 5.17 4.18 -13.12
N VAL A 491 4.38 3.39 -12.40
CA VAL A 491 4.32 1.93 -12.56
C VAL A 491 3.69 1.53 -13.89
N ASP A 492 2.66 2.23 -14.36
CA ASP A 492 2.02 2.00 -15.67
C ASP A 492 3.02 2.18 -16.82
N ILE A 493 3.86 3.23 -16.75
CA ILE A 493 4.99 3.43 -17.66
C ILE A 493 5.94 2.24 -17.59
N CYS A 494 6.32 1.80 -16.39
CA CYS A 494 7.28 0.70 -16.21
C CYS A 494 6.75 -0.65 -16.76
N TYR A 495 5.49 -0.95 -16.47
CA TYR A 495 4.77 -2.13 -16.95
C TYR A 495 4.64 -2.14 -18.49
N THR A 496 4.35 -0.98 -19.08
CA THR A 496 4.19 -0.80 -20.53
C THR A 496 5.52 -0.95 -21.27
N LEU A 497 6.60 -0.30 -20.79
CA LEU A 497 7.93 -0.40 -21.40
C LEU A 497 8.50 -1.82 -21.39
N ALA A 498 8.20 -2.60 -20.34
CA ALA A 498 8.57 -4.00 -20.28
C ALA A 498 7.85 -4.87 -21.34
N GLY A 499 6.70 -4.44 -21.85
CA GLY A 499 5.91 -5.12 -22.88
C GLY A 499 5.58 -6.57 -22.50
N GLY A 500 5.52 -7.48 -23.47
CA GLY A 500 5.17 -8.90 -23.26
C GLY A 500 6.08 -9.73 -22.32
N THR A 501 7.04 -9.12 -21.61
CA THR A 501 7.73 -9.77 -20.47
C THR A 501 7.01 -9.51 -19.14
N SER A 502 6.32 -8.37 -18.97
CA SER A 502 5.67 -8.03 -17.69
C SER A 502 4.47 -8.93 -17.39
N VAL A 503 3.78 -9.45 -18.41
CA VAL A 503 2.54 -10.25 -18.25
C VAL A 503 2.70 -11.61 -17.55
N TYR A 504 3.93 -12.14 -17.44
CA TYR A 504 4.17 -13.43 -16.78
C TYR A 504 4.17 -13.29 -15.26
N ARG A 505 3.60 -14.26 -14.52
CA ARG A 505 3.57 -14.24 -13.05
C ARG A 505 4.96 -14.09 -12.40
N ALA A 506 5.99 -14.66 -13.02
CA ALA A 506 7.38 -14.53 -12.57
C ALA A 506 8.00 -13.13 -12.78
N SER A 507 7.30 -12.21 -13.46
CA SER A 507 7.68 -10.81 -13.51
C SER A 507 7.15 -10.09 -12.27
N SER A 508 8.03 -9.43 -11.53
CA SER A 508 7.64 -8.50 -10.46
C SER A 508 6.81 -7.32 -10.97
N LEU A 509 6.98 -6.91 -12.23
CA LEU A 509 6.31 -5.71 -12.78
C LEU A 509 4.78 -5.87 -12.85
N GLN A 510 4.24 -7.05 -13.17
CA GLN A 510 2.77 -7.26 -13.06
C GLN A 510 2.28 -7.29 -11.62
N ARG A 511 3.10 -7.76 -10.65
CA ARG A 511 2.74 -7.70 -9.23
C ARG A 511 2.69 -6.26 -8.75
N ARG A 512 3.75 -5.47 -9.00
CA ARG A 512 3.80 -4.05 -8.66
C ARG A 512 2.66 -3.24 -9.29
N PHE A 513 2.33 -3.52 -10.55
CA PHE A 513 1.15 -2.95 -11.23
C PHE A 513 -0.15 -3.29 -10.51
N ARG A 514 -0.40 -4.58 -10.19
CA ARG A 514 -1.59 -4.99 -9.45
C ARG A 514 -1.64 -4.37 -8.05
N ASP A 515 -0.53 -4.37 -7.33
CA ASP A 515 -0.43 -3.85 -5.97
C ASP A 515 -0.72 -2.35 -5.89
N VAL A 516 -0.09 -1.52 -6.73
CA VAL A 516 -0.30 -0.06 -6.69
C VAL A 516 -1.73 0.32 -7.09
N HIS A 517 -2.35 -0.42 -8.02
CA HIS A 517 -3.76 -0.22 -8.38
C HIS A 517 -4.77 -0.75 -7.36
N VAL A 518 -4.33 -1.50 -6.34
CA VAL A 518 -5.11 -1.75 -5.12
C VAL A 518 -4.90 -0.63 -4.09
N VAL A 519 -3.68 -0.08 -3.94
CA VAL A 519 -3.43 1.08 -3.06
C VAL A 519 -4.32 2.29 -3.44
N THR A 520 -4.50 2.56 -4.74
CA THR A 520 -5.36 3.66 -5.24
C THR A 520 -6.83 3.54 -4.84
N GLN A 521 -7.30 2.36 -4.41
CA GLN A 521 -8.69 2.16 -3.98
C GLN A 521 -8.92 2.51 -2.50
N HIS A 522 -7.87 2.68 -1.71
CA HIS A 522 -8.02 2.91 -0.27
C HIS A 522 -8.56 4.30 0.04
N MET A 523 -9.61 4.41 0.87
CA MET A 523 -10.35 5.66 1.14
C MET A 523 -9.52 6.84 1.67
N MET A 524 -8.28 6.59 2.10
CA MET A 524 -7.35 7.64 2.56
C MET A 524 -6.65 8.38 1.41
N VAL A 525 -6.61 7.77 0.21
CA VAL A 525 -5.90 8.26 -0.99
C VAL A 525 -6.69 8.09 -2.29
N ALA A 526 -7.93 7.57 -2.22
CA ALA A 526 -8.83 7.48 -3.36
C ALA A 526 -9.39 8.87 -3.77
N PRO A 527 -9.79 9.09 -5.04
CA PRO A 527 -10.10 10.42 -5.60
C PRO A 527 -11.03 11.36 -4.81
N PRO A 528 -12.02 10.91 -4.01
CA PRO A 528 -12.82 11.82 -3.16
C PRO A 528 -12.00 12.67 -2.16
N SER A 529 -10.75 12.30 -1.84
CA SER A 529 -9.85 13.15 -1.05
C SER A 529 -9.52 14.49 -1.73
N TYR A 530 -9.50 14.53 -3.07
CA TYR A 530 -9.33 15.78 -3.82
C TYR A 530 -10.53 16.72 -3.68
N GLU A 531 -11.76 16.20 -3.52
CA GLU A 531 -12.92 17.06 -3.24
C GLU A 531 -12.74 17.75 -1.89
N LEU A 532 -12.39 16.97 -0.86
CA LEU A 532 -12.17 17.48 0.50
C LEU A 532 -11.07 18.57 0.53
N ALA A 533 -9.96 18.34 -0.19
CA ALA A 533 -8.90 19.33 -0.35
C ALA A 533 -9.35 20.57 -1.15
N GLY A 534 -10.05 20.37 -2.26
CA GLY A 534 -10.58 21.43 -3.10
C GLY A 534 -11.53 22.36 -2.35
N ARG A 535 -12.41 21.82 -1.49
CA ARG A 535 -13.32 22.61 -0.65
C ARG A 535 -12.58 23.55 0.31
N VAL A 536 -11.49 23.10 0.92
CA VAL A 536 -10.63 23.95 1.78
C VAL A 536 -9.97 25.05 0.95
N LEU A 537 -9.42 24.71 -0.23
CA LEU A 537 -8.79 25.69 -1.13
C LEU A 537 -9.76 26.77 -1.61
N VAL A 538 -11.04 26.44 -1.86
CA VAL A 538 -12.10 27.43 -2.19
C VAL A 538 -12.83 27.98 -0.94
N ARG A 539 -12.31 27.75 0.26
CA ARG A 539 -12.80 28.28 1.55
C ARG A 539 -14.26 27.94 1.88
N LEU A 540 -14.74 26.78 1.43
CA LEU A 540 -16.08 26.29 1.77
C LEU A 540 -16.09 25.63 3.18
N PRO A 541 -17.18 25.80 3.97
CA PRO A 541 -17.37 25.04 5.21
C PRO A 541 -17.20 23.54 4.98
N THR A 542 -16.32 22.91 5.76
CA THR A 542 -15.83 21.55 5.50
C THR A 542 -15.55 20.84 6.83
N ASP A 543 -15.96 19.58 6.94
CA ASP A 543 -15.65 18.77 8.12
C ASP A 543 -14.18 18.34 8.07
N ALA A 544 -13.36 19.01 8.87
CA ALA A 544 -11.91 18.83 8.93
C ALA A 544 -11.45 17.80 9.97
N SER A 545 -12.35 16.95 10.48
CA SER A 545 -12.06 15.95 11.53
C SER A 545 -11.25 14.73 11.06
N MET A 546 -11.29 14.43 9.75
CA MET A 546 -10.54 13.32 9.12
C MET A 546 -9.38 13.80 8.21
N LEU A 547 -8.98 15.07 8.35
CA LEU A 547 -7.76 15.63 7.75
C LEU A 547 -6.56 15.36 8.66
#